data_AF-A0AA46X300-F1
#
_entry.id   AF-A0AA46X300-F1
#
_cell.length_a   1.000
_cell.length_b   1.000
_cell.length_c   1.000
_cell.angle_alpha   90.00
_cell.angle_beta   90.00
_cell.angle_gamma   90.00
#
_symmetry.space_group_name_H-M   'P 1'
#
loop_
_entity.id
_entity.type
_entity.pdbx_description
1 polymer ?
#
loop_
_entity_poly.entity_id
_entity_poly.type
_entity_poly.pdbx_seq_one_letter_code
_entity_poly.pdbx_strand_id
1 'polypeptide(L)'
;MCVCSVVLGGCTSSRLTTLDAEPYTPDDIKAMVEQRFASYHPRLVLQASEVVTTKPYKHYKYTFLDENNGIVFTARASVEVPQLPIPGGQRVTNAEYRYAEAYLDRLNSEVALLAAKYRFQVANNEERKALMDAKIMRKEDNSKVPLFEEGDFIFLNQTSNGAGVVGMLRDIYSLYKPNGDETLVSSVYGRKVSFYYLPNGETDKSKALYLISFKIRGREDWRDTLMSGVGYQDKSSEQIERDIITVVDREIQQAVRGK
;
A
#
# COMPACT_ATOMS: atom_id res chain seq x y z
N MET A 1 17.37 -39.95 -15.75
CA MET A 1 16.50 -38.91 -15.16
C MET A 1 16.06 -39.40 -13.80
N CYS A 2 16.58 -38.77 -12.74
CA CYS A 2 16.30 -39.17 -11.36
C CYS A 2 14.97 -38.52 -10.94
N VAL A 3 13.94 -39.35 -10.76
CA VAL A 3 12.65 -38.93 -10.20
C VAL A 3 12.82 -38.92 -8.68
N CYS A 4 13.22 -37.79 -8.12
CA CYS A 4 13.20 -37.59 -6.66
C CYS A 4 11.76 -37.41 -6.20
N SER A 5 11.17 -38.50 -5.72
CA SER A 5 9.97 -38.49 -4.90
C SER A 5 10.36 -37.95 -3.53
N VAL A 6 10.01 -36.69 -3.24
CA VAL A 6 10.07 -36.14 -1.87
C VAL A 6 8.66 -36.23 -1.32
N VAL A 7 8.46 -37.10 -0.32
CA VAL A 7 7.20 -37.28 0.37
C VAL A 7 7.43 -37.01 1.87
N LEU A 8 6.60 -36.08 2.38
CA LEU A 8 6.19 -35.80 3.77
C LEU A 8 7.11 -35.00 4.70
N GLY A 9 6.82 -33.69 4.71
CA GLY A 9 7.11 -32.73 5.78
C GLY A 9 6.47 -31.38 5.45
N GLY A 10 5.17 -31.23 5.73
CA GLY A 10 4.39 -30.00 5.50
C GLY A 10 4.02 -29.78 4.03
N CYS A 11 2.76 -30.05 3.66
CA CYS A 11 2.25 -29.89 2.28
C CYS A 11 2.26 -28.41 1.87
N THR A 12 3.35 -27.94 1.27
CA THR A 12 3.26 -26.81 0.35
C THR A 12 2.73 -27.35 -0.98
N SER A 13 1.50 -27.02 -1.32
CA SER A 13 0.93 -27.36 -2.62
C SER A 13 1.85 -26.84 -3.72
N SER A 14 2.36 -27.73 -4.59
CA SER A 14 3.26 -27.34 -5.69
C SER A 14 2.65 -26.21 -6.52
N ARG A 15 3.44 -25.17 -6.78
CA ARG A 15 3.02 -24.02 -7.59
C ARG A 15 2.73 -24.39 -9.04
N LEU A 16 3.45 -25.37 -9.60
CA LEU A 16 3.21 -25.91 -10.95
C LEU A 16 2.25 -27.11 -10.88
N THR A 17 1.32 -27.16 -11.82
CA THR A 17 0.22 -28.13 -11.83
C THR A 17 -0.36 -28.35 -13.23
N THR A 18 -1.51 -29.03 -13.36
CA THR A 18 -2.26 -29.16 -14.62
C THR A 18 -3.33 -28.06 -14.72
N LEU A 19 -3.83 -27.78 -15.93
CA LEU A 19 -4.83 -26.72 -16.16
C LEU A 19 -6.18 -26.95 -15.44
N ASP A 20 -6.50 -28.22 -15.15
CA ASP A 20 -7.74 -28.64 -14.48
C ASP A 20 -7.58 -28.85 -12.97
N ALA A 21 -6.37 -28.67 -12.44
CA ALA A 21 -6.09 -28.85 -11.04
C ALA A 21 -6.87 -27.87 -10.16
N GLU A 22 -7.03 -28.22 -8.88
CA GLU A 22 -7.59 -27.29 -7.90
C GLU A 22 -6.63 -26.11 -7.65
N PRO A 23 -7.16 -24.88 -7.49
CA PRO A 23 -6.41 -23.74 -6.95
C PRO A 23 -5.86 -24.02 -5.55
N TYR A 24 -5.12 -23.05 -4.97
CA TYR A 24 -4.78 -23.11 -3.55
C TYR A 24 -6.04 -23.28 -2.69
N THR A 25 -5.92 -24.13 -1.67
CA THR A 25 -6.96 -24.31 -0.65
C THR A 25 -6.96 -23.15 0.35
N PRO A 26 -8.01 -23.01 1.18
CA PRO A 26 -7.98 -22.08 2.30
C PRO A 26 -6.78 -22.28 3.23
N ASP A 27 -6.39 -23.53 3.51
CA ASP A 27 -5.27 -23.84 4.41
C ASP A 27 -3.92 -23.48 3.79
N ASP A 28 -3.74 -23.67 2.47
CA ASP A 28 -2.55 -23.19 1.76
C ASP A 28 -2.41 -21.67 1.89
N ILE A 29 -3.50 -20.92 1.64
CA ILE A 29 -3.50 -19.45 1.74
C ILE A 29 -3.23 -18.99 3.16
N LYS A 30 -3.87 -19.63 4.15
CA LYS A 30 -3.62 -19.35 5.56
C LYS A 30 -2.14 -19.52 5.89
N ALA A 31 -1.56 -20.66 5.55
CA ALA A 31 -0.14 -20.94 5.81
C ALA A 31 0.79 -19.94 5.12
N MET A 32 0.53 -19.61 3.85
CA MET A 32 1.32 -18.62 3.10
C MET A 32 1.30 -17.24 3.75
N VAL A 33 0.12 -16.73 4.11
CA VAL A 33 -0.02 -15.40 4.71
C VAL A 33 0.57 -15.39 6.12
N GLU A 34 0.27 -16.39 6.96
CA GLU A 34 0.80 -16.43 8.33
C GLU A 34 2.32 -16.57 8.36
N GLN A 35 2.89 -17.33 7.43
CA GLN A 35 4.34 -17.44 7.28
C GLN A 35 4.96 -16.13 6.77
N ARG A 36 4.39 -15.52 5.72
CA ARG A 36 4.92 -14.30 5.11
C ARG A 36 4.92 -13.13 6.09
N PHE A 37 3.84 -12.99 6.87
CA PHE A 37 3.63 -11.87 7.79
C PHE A 37 3.84 -12.25 9.26
N ALA A 38 4.69 -13.24 9.55
CA ALA A 38 4.90 -13.76 10.90
C ALA A 38 5.22 -12.67 11.95
N SER A 39 5.97 -11.62 11.58
CA SER A 39 6.28 -10.45 12.44
C SER A 39 5.04 -9.68 12.92
N TYR A 40 3.92 -9.80 12.18
CA TYR A 40 2.65 -9.12 12.46
C TYR A 40 1.66 -10.04 13.20
N HIS A 41 2.10 -11.26 13.53
CA HIS A 41 1.34 -12.26 14.29
C HIS A 41 -0.12 -12.48 13.80
N PRO A 42 -0.35 -12.67 12.48
CA PRO A 42 -1.69 -12.96 11.97
C PRO A 42 -2.28 -14.24 12.56
N ARG A 43 -3.60 -14.24 12.75
CA ARG A 43 -4.37 -15.43 13.11
C ARG A 43 -5.60 -15.53 12.21
N LEU A 44 -5.45 -16.21 11.08
CA LEU A 44 -6.49 -16.25 10.05
C LEU A 44 -7.53 -17.34 10.30
N VAL A 45 -8.81 -16.95 10.19
CA VAL A 45 -9.97 -17.84 10.26
C VAL A 45 -10.81 -17.65 9.00
N LEU A 46 -11.07 -18.74 8.28
CA LEU A 46 -11.91 -18.73 7.09
C LEU A 46 -13.35 -18.35 7.46
N GLN A 47 -13.90 -17.33 6.79
CA GLN A 47 -15.26 -16.84 6.98
C GLN A 47 -16.19 -17.30 5.86
N ALA A 48 -15.70 -17.31 4.61
CA ALA A 48 -16.48 -17.69 3.45
C ALA A 48 -15.61 -18.27 2.34
N SER A 49 -16.21 -19.13 1.52
CA SER A 49 -15.64 -19.72 0.31
C SER A 49 -16.63 -19.60 -0.84
N GLU A 50 -16.18 -19.07 -1.97
CA GLU A 50 -16.97 -18.86 -3.18
C GLU A 50 -16.26 -19.49 -4.37
N VAL A 51 -17.01 -20.31 -5.11
CA VAL A 51 -16.55 -20.89 -6.38
C VAL A 51 -16.98 -19.97 -7.52
N VAL A 52 -16.01 -19.34 -8.20
CA VAL A 52 -16.28 -18.38 -9.30
C VAL A 52 -16.31 -19.09 -10.65
N THR A 53 -15.34 -19.96 -10.94
CA THR A 53 -15.29 -20.77 -12.17
C THR A 53 -14.82 -22.20 -11.88
N THR A 54 -15.38 -23.18 -12.61
CA THR A 54 -15.18 -24.62 -12.35
C THR A 54 -14.55 -25.40 -13.52
N LYS A 55 -14.37 -24.78 -14.69
CA LYS A 55 -13.81 -25.39 -15.91
C LYS A 55 -12.75 -24.45 -16.49
N PRO A 56 -11.74 -24.99 -17.22
CA PRO A 56 -10.32 -24.77 -17.01
C PRO A 56 -9.96 -23.35 -16.61
N TYR A 57 -8.92 -23.20 -15.79
CA TYR A 57 -8.67 -21.95 -15.04
C TYR A 57 -9.69 -21.76 -13.92
N LYS A 58 -9.75 -22.73 -13.01
CA LYS A 58 -10.59 -22.64 -11.80
C LYS A 58 -10.22 -21.39 -11.01
N HIS A 59 -11.23 -20.67 -10.55
CA HIS A 59 -11.10 -19.44 -9.79
C HIS A 59 -12.00 -19.51 -8.57
N TYR A 60 -11.40 -19.47 -7.38
CA TYR A 60 -12.10 -19.42 -6.11
C TYR A 60 -11.78 -18.11 -5.39
N LYS A 61 -12.67 -17.71 -4.47
CA LYS A 61 -12.42 -16.64 -3.53
C LYS A 61 -12.63 -17.14 -2.12
N TYR A 62 -11.76 -16.70 -1.23
CA TYR A 62 -11.86 -16.99 0.20
C TYR A 62 -11.78 -15.70 0.98
N THR A 63 -12.68 -15.55 1.94
CA THR A 63 -12.69 -14.42 2.86
C THR A 63 -12.17 -14.88 4.20
N PHE A 64 -11.16 -14.20 4.73
CA PHE A 64 -10.56 -14.49 6.03
C PHE A 64 -10.75 -13.31 6.98
N LEU A 65 -10.94 -13.65 8.25
CA LEU A 65 -10.77 -12.73 9.38
C LEU A 65 -9.40 -13.03 10.00
N ASP A 66 -8.57 -12.00 10.17
CA ASP A 66 -7.46 -12.04 11.10
C ASP A 66 -7.97 -11.67 12.50
N GLU A 67 -8.08 -12.66 13.39
CA GLU A 67 -8.59 -12.48 14.75
C GLU A 67 -7.65 -11.61 15.60
N ASN A 68 -6.35 -11.62 15.33
CA ASN A 68 -5.39 -10.88 16.15
C ASN A 68 -5.36 -9.40 15.75
N ASN A 69 -5.46 -9.12 14.46
CA ASN A 69 -5.36 -7.75 13.93
C ASN A 69 -6.73 -7.11 13.64
N GLY A 70 -7.83 -7.87 13.71
CA GLY A 70 -9.19 -7.35 13.49
C GLY A 70 -9.46 -6.97 12.03
N ILE A 71 -8.85 -7.66 11.08
CA ILE A 71 -8.88 -7.32 9.65
C ILE A 71 -9.64 -8.38 8.87
N VAL A 72 -10.47 -7.95 7.92
CA VAL A 72 -11.12 -8.85 6.96
C VAL A 72 -10.57 -8.57 5.57
N PHE A 73 -10.20 -9.64 4.86
CA PHE A 73 -9.79 -9.55 3.46
C PHE A 73 -10.30 -10.73 2.65
N THR A 74 -10.50 -10.50 1.34
CA THR A 74 -10.88 -11.53 0.39
C THR A 74 -9.74 -11.77 -0.60
N ALA A 75 -9.24 -13.01 -0.63
CA ALA A 75 -8.20 -13.44 -1.54
C ALA A 75 -8.78 -14.27 -2.68
N ARG A 76 -8.18 -14.13 -3.87
CA ARG A 76 -8.40 -15.00 -5.02
C ARG A 76 -7.41 -16.17 -4.96
N ALA A 77 -7.88 -17.35 -5.31
CA ALA A 77 -7.05 -18.50 -5.66
C ALA A 77 -7.41 -18.96 -7.07
N SER A 78 -6.42 -19.14 -7.94
CA SER A 78 -6.66 -19.53 -9.33
C SER A 78 -5.62 -20.51 -9.86
N VAL A 79 -6.01 -21.24 -10.92
CA VAL A 79 -5.05 -21.89 -11.82
C VAL A 79 -4.99 -21.09 -13.11
N GLU A 80 -3.79 -20.78 -13.59
CA GLU A 80 -3.54 -19.94 -14.76
C GLU A 80 -2.52 -20.59 -15.69
N VAL A 81 -2.47 -20.16 -16.96
CA VAL A 81 -1.35 -20.53 -17.84
C VAL A 81 -0.08 -19.86 -17.31
N PRO A 82 1.03 -20.58 -17.13
CA PRO A 82 2.30 -19.98 -16.71
C PRO A 82 2.74 -18.88 -17.69
N GLN A 83 3.39 -17.82 -17.17
CA GLN A 83 3.92 -16.72 -18.01
C GLN A 83 5.10 -17.15 -18.90
N LEU A 84 5.75 -18.27 -18.59
CA LEU A 84 6.80 -18.90 -19.39
C LEU A 84 6.20 -20.03 -20.24
N PRO A 85 6.81 -20.43 -21.38
CA PRO A 85 6.31 -21.51 -22.24
C PRO A 85 6.54 -22.90 -21.61
N ILE A 86 6.09 -23.06 -20.37
CA ILE A 86 6.09 -24.31 -19.60
C ILE A 86 4.70 -24.92 -19.79
N PRO A 87 4.59 -26.12 -20.37
CA PRO A 87 3.30 -26.81 -20.47
C PRO A 87 2.68 -27.03 -19.09
N GLY A 88 1.37 -26.79 -18.97
CA GLY A 88 0.62 -27.03 -17.73
C GLY A 88 -0.07 -25.78 -17.19
N GLY A 89 -0.42 -25.84 -15.91
CA GLY A 89 -1.04 -24.77 -15.15
C GLY A 89 -0.16 -24.31 -13.99
N GLN A 90 -0.45 -23.12 -13.46
CA GLN A 90 0.21 -22.53 -12.32
C GLN A 90 -0.83 -22.08 -11.30
N ARG A 91 -0.66 -22.47 -10.04
CA ARG A 91 -1.46 -21.92 -8.94
C ARG A 91 -1.02 -20.49 -8.65
N VAL A 92 -1.98 -19.58 -8.63
CA VAL A 92 -1.80 -18.15 -8.39
C VAL A 92 -2.75 -17.71 -7.29
N THR A 93 -2.28 -16.79 -6.45
CA THR A 93 -3.11 -16.10 -5.46
C THR A 93 -2.62 -14.67 -5.28
N ASN A 94 -3.53 -13.79 -4.86
CA ASN A 94 -3.21 -12.44 -4.42
C ASN A 94 -3.35 -12.26 -2.90
N ALA A 95 -3.37 -13.36 -2.13
CA ALA A 95 -3.63 -13.33 -0.69
C ALA A 95 -2.66 -12.42 0.07
N GLU A 96 -1.36 -12.49 -0.21
CA GLU A 96 -0.34 -11.65 0.45
C GLU A 96 -0.58 -10.16 0.18
N TYR A 97 -0.88 -9.80 -1.08
CA TYR A 97 -1.22 -8.42 -1.46
C TYR A 97 -2.48 -7.94 -0.73
N ARG A 98 -3.55 -8.75 -0.73
CA ARG A 98 -4.83 -8.38 -0.11
C ARG A 98 -4.75 -8.27 1.41
N TYR A 99 -3.99 -9.15 2.05
CA TYR A 99 -3.71 -9.06 3.47
C TYR A 99 -2.93 -7.77 3.79
N ALA A 100 -1.86 -7.48 3.05
CA ALA A 100 -1.05 -6.29 3.27
C ALA A 100 -1.84 -4.98 3.03
N GLU A 101 -2.68 -4.94 1.99
CA GLU A 101 -3.58 -3.81 1.71
C GLU A 101 -4.53 -3.56 2.88
N ALA A 102 -5.19 -4.61 3.36
CA ALA A 102 -6.12 -4.51 4.48
C ALA A 102 -5.42 -4.13 5.79
N TYR A 103 -4.18 -4.60 6.00
CA TYR A 103 -3.34 -4.21 7.13
C TYR A 103 -2.92 -2.75 7.09
N LEU A 104 -2.50 -2.24 5.92
CA LEU A 104 -2.23 -0.81 5.76
C LEU A 104 -3.48 0.05 5.97
N ASP A 105 -4.64 -0.42 5.52
CA ASP A 105 -5.91 0.28 5.72
C ASP A 105 -6.34 0.29 7.20
N ARG A 106 -6.00 -0.74 7.99
CA ARG A 106 -6.15 -0.73 9.45
C ARG A 106 -5.29 0.37 10.08
N LEU A 107 -4.05 0.50 9.62
CA LEU A 107 -3.09 1.49 10.12
C LEU A 107 -3.50 2.95 9.85
N ASN A 108 -4.55 3.20 9.05
CA ASN A 108 -5.06 4.54 8.80
C ASN A 108 -5.44 5.28 10.10
N SER A 109 -5.92 4.55 11.12
CA SER A 109 -6.25 5.14 12.43
C SER A 109 -5.01 5.66 13.16
N GLU A 110 -3.92 4.89 13.11
CA GLU A 110 -2.61 5.24 13.66
C GLU A 110 -1.99 6.41 12.86
N VAL A 111 -2.13 6.42 11.53
CA VAL A 111 -1.71 7.55 10.70
C VAL A 111 -2.49 8.83 11.05
N ALA A 112 -3.79 8.73 11.34
CA ALA A 112 -4.59 9.87 11.78
C ALA A 112 -4.13 10.42 13.16
N LEU A 113 -3.74 9.53 14.08
CA LEU A 113 -3.15 9.94 15.36
C LEU A 113 -1.79 10.64 15.17
N LEU A 114 -0.94 10.12 14.27
CA LEU A 114 0.30 10.79 13.90
C LEU A 114 0.02 12.16 13.29
N ALA A 115 -0.97 12.28 12.40
CA ALA A 115 -1.34 13.56 11.80
C ALA A 115 -1.73 14.62 12.83
N ALA A 116 -2.47 14.22 13.87
CA ALA A 116 -2.88 15.12 14.94
C ALA A 116 -1.69 15.75 15.69
N LYS A 117 -0.60 14.99 15.90
CA LYS A 117 0.66 15.50 16.47
C LYS A 117 1.25 16.65 15.63
N TYR A 118 1.08 16.60 14.31
CA TYR A 118 1.53 17.62 13.37
C TYR A 118 0.46 18.64 12.99
N ARG A 119 -0.75 18.55 13.58
CA ARG A 119 -1.93 19.38 13.26
C ARG A 119 -2.39 19.27 11.80
N PHE A 120 -2.17 18.11 11.19
CA PHE A 120 -2.67 17.76 9.86
C PHE A 120 -3.94 16.93 9.98
N GLN A 121 -4.65 16.79 8.86
CA GLN A 121 -5.79 15.88 8.73
C GLN A 121 -5.45 14.76 7.76
N VAL A 122 -6.07 13.60 7.93
CA VAL A 122 -5.89 12.44 7.04
C VAL A 122 -7.24 12.06 6.47
N ALA A 123 -7.29 11.70 5.19
CA ALA A 123 -8.48 11.05 4.63
C ALA A 123 -8.63 9.66 5.23
N ASN A 124 -9.81 9.36 5.78
CA ASN A 124 -10.15 8.00 6.12
C ASN A 124 -10.35 7.14 4.84
N ASN A 125 -10.57 5.84 5.01
CA ASN A 125 -10.69 4.91 3.88
C ASN A 125 -11.87 5.26 2.94
N GLU A 126 -13.00 5.72 3.48
CA GLU A 126 -14.18 6.12 2.68
C GLU A 126 -13.94 7.43 1.93
N GLU A 127 -13.39 8.44 2.62
CA GLU A 127 -13.04 9.73 2.03
C GLU A 127 -12.02 9.57 0.91
N ARG A 128 -10.98 8.77 1.14
CA ARG A 128 -9.96 8.48 0.14
C ARG A 128 -10.58 7.83 -1.10
N LYS A 129 -11.46 6.85 -0.92
CA LYS A 129 -12.20 6.23 -2.04
C LYS A 129 -13.00 7.26 -2.82
N ALA A 130 -13.76 8.11 -2.12
CA ALA A 130 -14.56 9.17 -2.74
C ALA A 130 -13.70 10.18 -3.52
N LEU A 131 -12.56 10.58 -2.98
CA LEU A 131 -11.61 11.51 -3.63
C LEU A 131 -10.97 10.90 -4.90
N MET A 132 -10.63 9.61 -4.87
CA MET A 132 -10.14 8.89 -6.06
C MET A 132 -11.23 8.73 -7.12
N ASP A 133 -12.45 8.37 -6.70
CA ASP A 133 -13.60 8.17 -7.59
C ASP A 133 -14.06 9.48 -8.25
N ALA A 134 -13.80 10.63 -7.62
CA ALA A 134 -14.07 11.95 -8.19
C ALA A 134 -13.23 12.27 -9.44
N LYS A 135 -12.11 11.56 -9.67
CA LYS A 135 -11.24 11.71 -10.84
C LYS A 135 -10.86 13.17 -11.15
N ILE A 136 -10.67 13.96 -10.10
CA ILE A 136 -10.25 15.35 -10.21
C ILE A 136 -8.84 15.38 -10.78
N MET A 137 -8.60 16.22 -11.77
CA MET A 137 -7.31 16.28 -12.47
C MET A 137 -6.53 17.51 -12.02
N ARG A 138 -5.25 17.34 -11.70
CA ARG A 138 -4.29 18.43 -11.55
C ARG A 138 -3.45 18.57 -12.81
N LYS A 139 -2.92 19.77 -13.04
CA LYS A 139 -1.95 20.01 -14.10
C LYS A 139 -0.56 19.68 -13.57
N GLU A 140 0.19 18.89 -14.33
CA GLU A 140 1.59 18.58 -14.06
C GLU A 140 2.36 18.77 -15.36
N ASP A 141 3.18 19.82 -15.40
CA ASP A 141 3.86 20.31 -16.60
C ASP A 141 2.93 20.42 -17.83
N ASN A 142 3.10 19.50 -18.78
CA ASN A 142 2.35 19.40 -20.03
C ASN A 142 1.26 18.30 -20.00
N SER A 143 1.00 17.72 -18.85
CA SER A 143 0.07 16.61 -18.66
C SER A 143 -1.03 16.93 -17.64
N LYS A 144 -2.11 16.17 -17.70
CA LYS A 144 -3.15 16.13 -16.68
C LYS A 144 -3.05 14.78 -15.99
N VAL A 145 -2.84 14.79 -14.69
CA VAL A 145 -2.78 13.59 -13.86
C VAL A 145 -3.86 13.68 -12.77
N PRO A 146 -4.34 12.55 -12.22
CA PRO A 146 -5.27 12.62 -11.11
C PRO A 146 -4.66 13.38 -9.92
N LEU A 147 -5.47 14.20 -9.27
CA LEU A 147 -5.10 14.88 -8.02
C LEU A 147 -4.96 13.87 -6.88
N PHE A 148 -5.84 12.86 -6.87
CA PHE A 148 -5.88 11.76 -5.92
C PHE A 148 -5.73 10.44 -6.68
N GLU A 149 -4.70 9.66 -6.36
CA GLU A 149 -4.35 8.42 -7.11
C GLU A 149 -4.42 7.18 -6.24
N GLU A 150 -3.49 7.04 -5.28
CA GLU A 150 -3.36 5.90 -4.41
C GLU A 150 -2.68 6.32 -3.10
N GLY A 151 -2.77 5.45 -2.08
CA GLY A 151 -2.01 5.63 -0.85
C GLY A 151 -2.73 6.44 0.22
N ASP A 152 -2.01 7.28 0.95
CA ASP A 152 -2.53 8.11 2.04
C ASP A 152 -2.63 9.57 1.60
N PHE A 153 -3.75 10.23 1.95
CA PHE A 153 -3.96 11.65 1.65
C PHE A 153 -3.94 12.46 2.94
N ILE A 154 -2.96 13.35 3.05
CA ILE A 154 -2.71 14.18 4.22
C ILE A 154 -2.95 15.64 3.85
N PHE A 155 -3.79 16.32 4.63
CA PHE A 155 -4.19 17.71 4.39
C PHE A 155 -3.56 18.63 5.43
N LEU A 156 -2.83 19.62 4.93
CA LEU A 156 -2.23 20.72 5.64
C LEU A 156 -3.18 21.93 5.64
N ASN A 157 -2.93 22.87 6.55
CA ASN A 157 -3.62 24.15 6.68
C ASN A 157 -2.61 25.31 6.76
N GLN A 158 -3.07 26.57 6.89
CA GLN A 158 -2.15 27.73 6.91
C GLN A 158 -1.14 27.76 8.07
N THR A 159 -1.34 26.96 9.12
CA THR A 159 -0.42 26.88 10.27
C THR A 159 0.59 25.73 10.14
N SER A 160 0.47 24.94 9.07
CA SER A 160 1.38 23.83 8.76
C SER A 160 2.71 24.33 8.22
N ASN A 161 3.73 23.48 8.27
CA ASN A 161 5.06 23.77 7.74
C ASN A 161 5.74 22.51 7.20
N GLY A 162 6.78 22.71 6.40
CA GLY A 162 7.55 21.63 5.77
C GLY A 162 8.24 20.72 6.78
N ALA A 163 8.66 21.25 7.94
CA ALA A 163 9.26 20.41 8.99
C ALA A 163 8.26 19.39 9.54
N GLY A 164 6.98 19.76 9.66
CA GLY A 164 5.89 18.86 10.01
C GLY A 164 5.64 17.80 8.94
N VAL A 165 5.77 18.13 7.65
CA VAL A 165 5.67 17.17 6.55
C VAL A 165 6.77 16.11 6.63
N VAL A 166 8.04 16.53 6.76
CA VAL A 166 9.17 15.59 6.89
C VAL A 166 9.03 14.75 8.16
N GLY A 167 8.65 15.37 9.27
CA GLY A 167 8.43 14.68 10.54
C GLY A 167 7.34 13.61 10.44
N MET A 168 6.17 13.96 9.89
CA MET A 168 5.06 13.01 9.71
C MET A 168 5.42 11.89 8.74
N LEU A 169 6.09 12.22 7.61
CA LEU A 169 6.54 11.20 6.66
C LEU A 169 7.49 10.20 7.32
N ARG A 170 8.39 10.66 8.19
CA ARG A 170 9.29 9.79 8.94
C ARG A 170 8.54 8.90 9.93
N ASP A 171 7.56 9.44 10.66
CA ASP A 171 6.74 8.65 11.58
C ASP A 171 5.93 7.57 10.81
N ILE A 172 5.38 7.90 9.64
CA ILE A 172 4.71 6.93 8.75
C ILE A 172 5.69 5.88 8.21
N TYR A 173 6.89 6.30 7.80
CA TYR A 173 7.94 5.38 7.34
C TYR A 173 8.26 4.33 8.41
N SER A 174 8.42 4.75 9.67
CA SER A 174 8.63 3.83 10.79
C SER A 174 7.40 2.96 11.09
N LEU A 175 6.18 3.50 10.95
CA LEU A 175 4.94 2.74 11.14
C LEU A 175 4.77 1.63 10.09
N TYR A 176 5.13 1.91 8.82
CA TYR A 176 4.99 0.97 7.71
C TYR A 176 6.19 0.02 7.55
N LYS A 177 7.33 0.34 8.17
CA LYS A 177 8.53 -0.49 8.21
C LYS A 177 9.04 -0.65 9.65
N PRO A 178 8.25 -1.27 10.55
CA PRO A 178 8.66 -1.43 11.94
C PRO A 178 9.95 -2.25 12.00
N ASN A 179 10.98 -1.71 12.65
CA ASN A 179 12.33 -2.30 12.72
C ASN A 179 12.94 -2.62 11.34
N GLY A 180 12.54 -1.88 10.28
CA GLY A 180 12.98 -2.12 8.91
C GLY A 180 12.30 -3.28 8.20
N ASP A 181 11.26 -3.89 8.77
CA ASP A 181 10.49 -4.96 8.12
C ASP A 181 9.82 -4.43 6.83
N GLU A 182 10.28 -4.93 5.69
CA GLU A 182 9.79 -4.51 4.38
C GLU A 182 8.57 -5.28 3.90
N THR A 183 8.12 -6.31 4.63
CA THR A 183 7.13 -7.29 4.17
C THR A 183 5.82 -6.62 3.78
N LEU A 184 5.33 -5.69 4.61
CA LEU A 184 4.05 -5.03 4.39
C LEU A 184 4.07 -4.19 3.11
N VAL A 185 4.99 -3.23 3.02
CA VAL A 185 5.09 -2.32 1.88
C VAL A 185 5.55 -3.02 0.60
N SER A 186 6.41 -4.05 0.69
CA SER A 186 6.84 -4.81 -0.49
C SER A 186 5.70 -5.60 -1.12
N SER A 187 4.78 -6.13 -0.29
CA SER A 187 3.63 -6.92 -0.76
C SER A 187 2.60 -6.08 -1.52
N VAL A 188 2.62 -4.75 -1.36
CA VAL A 188 1.76 -3.80 -2.11
C VAL A 188 2.55 -2.94 -3.12
N TYR A 189 3.79 -3.31 -3.44
CA TYR A 189 4.66 -2.54 -4.36
C TYR A 189 4.94 -1.09 -3.93
N GLY A 190 4.86 -0.85 -2.62
CA GLY A 190 5.05 0.42 -1.96
C GLY A 190 3.75 1.20 -1.71
N ARG A 191 3.75 2.01 -0.66
CA ARG A 191 2.61 2.85 -0.26
C ARG A 191 2.94 4.32 -0.55
N LYS A 192 2.09 4.99 -1.32
CA LYS A 192 2.20 6.43 -1.58
C LYS A 192 1.67 7.23 -0.39
N VAL A 193 2.33 8.32 -0.06
CA VAL A 193 1.93 9.27 0.99
C VAL A 193 1.95 10.66 0.35
N SER A 194 0.76 11.23 0.17
CA SER A 194 0.56 12.49 -0.56
C SER A 194 0.10 13.59 0.39
N PHE A 195 0.78 14.73 0.31
CA PHE A 195 0.49 15.93 1.09
C PHE A 195 -0.17 16.98 0.20
N TYR A 196 -1.25 17.55 0.73
CA TYR A 196 -2.08 18.55 0.07
C TYR A 196 -2.30 19.74 0.99
N TYR A 197 -2.40 20.94 0.43
CA TYR A 197 -2.82 22.13 1.17
C TYR A 197 -4.33 22.34 1.00
N LEU A 198 -5.07 22.42 2.11
CA LEU A 198 -6.47 22.79 2.11
C LEU A 198 -6.60 24.29 2.45
N PRO A 199 -7.12 25.14 1.55
CA PRO A 199 -7.25 26.58 1.81
C PRO A 199 -8.04 26.91 3.07
N ASN A 200 -7.74 28.07 3.67
CA ASN A 200 -8.38 28.49 4.91
C ASN A 200 -9.91 28.60 4.76
N GLY A 201 -10.64 28.00 5.69
CA GLY A 201 -12.11 27.97 5.66
C GLY A 201 -12.70 26.98 4.64
N GLU A 202 -11.86 26.29 3.86
CA GLU A 202 -12.33 25.21 2.98
C GLU A 202 -12.41 23.89 3.76
N THR A 203 -13.53 23.21 3.62
CA THR A 203 -13.78 21.89 4.22
C THR A 203 -13.88 20.80 3.17
N ASP A 204 -14.14 21.18 1.92
CA ASP A 204 -14.16 20.27 0.78
C ASP A 204 -12.72 19.90 0.37
N LYS A 205 -12.27 18.74 0.86
CA LYS A 205 -10.97 18.15 0.54
C LYS A 205 -10.71 18.00 -0.96
N SER A 206 -11.77 17.97 -1.79
CA SER A 206 -11.64 17.86 -3.24
C SER A 206 -10.99 19.10 -3.90
N LYS A 207 -11.04 20.25 -3.20
CA LYS A 207 -10.42 21.52 -3.62
C LYS A 207 -9.01 21.72 -3.08
N ALA A 208 -8.42 20.70 -2.46
CA ALA A 208 -7.07 20.79 -1.95
C ALA A 208 -6.06 20.97 -3.09
N LEU A 209 -4.97 21.66 -2.81
CA LEU A 209 -3.86 21.88 -3.73
C LEU A 209 -2.79 20.83 -3.48
N TYR A 210 -2.33 20.17 -4.54
CA TYR A 210 -1.22 19.22 -4.45
C TYR A 210 0.08 19.92 -4.02
N LEU A 211 0.78 19.36 -3.03
CA LEU A 211 2.11 19.82 -2.64
C LEU A 211 3.20 18.86 -3.11
N ILE A 212 3.18 17.64 -2.57
CA ILE A 212 4.23 16.64 -2.79
C ILE A 212 3.73 15.24 -2.42
N SER A 213 4.31 14.21 -3.02
CA SER A 213 4.05 12.82 -2.66
C SER A 213 5.34 12.04 -2.54
N PHE A 214 5.35 11.03 -1.68
CA PHE A 214 6.46 10.11 -1.50
C PHE A 214 5.95 8.69 -1.63
N LYS A 215 6.79 7.76 -2.06
CA LYS A 215 6.49 6.33 -2.11
C LYS A 215 7.44 5.60 -1.17
N ILE A 216 6.88 4.98 -0.14
CA ILE A 216 7.62 4.13 0.78
C ILE A 216 7.65 2.72 0.19
N ARG A 217 8.82 2.24 -0.22
CA ARG A 217 9.01 0.88 -0.75
C ARG A 217 9.79 -0.01 0.21
N GLY A 218 9.72 -1.31 -0.02
CA GLY A 218 10.36 -2.33 0.82
C GLY A 218 11.88 -2.18 0.89
N ARG A 219 12.55 -2.41 -0.23
CA ARG A 219 14.02 -2.45 -0.31
C ARG A 219 14.71 -1.08 -0.25
N GLU A 220 13.93 -0.01 -0.31
CA GLU A 220 14.40 1.37 -0.37
C GLU A 220 14.62 1.92 1.03
N ASP A 221 15.70 2.67 1.22
CA ASP A 221 15.97 3.32 2.49
C ASP A 221 15.20 4.65 2.64
N TRP A 222 15.50 5.38 3.71
CA TRP A 222 14.87 6.68 3.95
C TRP A 222 15.22 7.71 2.87
N ARG A 223 16.46 7.71 2.38
CA ARG A 223 16.91 8.63 1.35
C ARG A 223 16.20 8.34 0.03
N ASP A 224 16.04 7.07 -0.33
CA ASP A 224 15.27 6.63 -1.49
C ASP A 224 13.80 7.07 -1.40
N THR A 225 13.20 6.94 -0.20
CA THR A 225 11.84 7.44 0.07
C THR A 225 11.74 8.94 -0.21
N LEU A 226 12.71 9.75 0.25
CA LEU A 226 12.72 11.19 -0.02
C LEU A 226 12.87 11.49 -1.52
N MET A 227 13.81 10.81 -2.19
CA MET A 227 14.05 10.98 -3.64
C MET A 227 12.85 10.58 -4.49
N SER A 228 12.00 9.68 -4.02
CA SER A 228 10.76 9.32 -4.74
C SER A 228 9.82 10.52 -4.94
N GLY A 229 9.90 11.55 -4.07
CA GLY A 229 9.08 12.75 -4.16
C GLY A 229 9.73 13.95 -4.84
N VAL A 230 11.07 14.05 -4.78
CA VAL A 230 11.81 15.20 -5.33
C VAL A 230 12.72 14.88 -6.51
N GLY A 231 12.71 13.63 -6.97
CA GLY A 231 13.63 13.13 -7.98
C GLY A 231 15.03 12.82 -7.44
N TYR A 232 15.88 12.29 -8.32
CA TYR A 232 17.27 11.99 -7.97
C TYR A 232 18.03 13.27 -7.63
N GLN A 233 18.77 13.23 -6.52
CA GLN A 233 19.66 14.31 -6.10
C GLN A 233 20.97 13.72 -5.61
N ASP A 234 22.10 14.32 -6.01
CA ASP A 234 23.42 13.98 -5.46
C ASP A 234 23.66 14.72 -4.13
N LYS A 235 22.81 14.42 -3.14
CA LYS A 235 22.78 15.05 -1.81
C LYS A 235 22.53 14.01 -0.71
N SER A 236 22.89 14.36 0.52
CA SER A 236 22.56 13.55 1.71
C SER A 236 21.07 13.62 2.06
N SER A 237 20.59 12.68 2.86
CA SER A 237 19.21 12.68 3.40
C SER A 237 18.87 14.00 4.09
N GLU A 238 19.77 14.52 4.93
CA GLU A 238 19.55 15.72 5.72
C GLU A 238 19.44 16.98 4.86
N GLN A 239 20.13 17.00 3.73
CA GLN A 239 20.03 18.11 2.78
C GLN A 239 18.75 18.00 1.96
N ILE A 240 18.37 16.79 1.52
CA ILE A 240 17.10 16.56 0.81
C ILE A 240 15.91 16.96 1.70
N GLU A 241 15.94 16.62 2.99
CA GLU A 241 14.92 17.05 3.95
C GLU A 241 14.81 18.58 4.05
N ARG A 242 15.94 19.28 4.17
CA ARG A 242 15.96 20.75 4.21
C ARG A 242 15.38 21.37 2.93
N ASP A 243 15.67 20.77 1.79
CA ASP A 243 15.15 21.22 0.50
C ASP A 243 13.63 21.00 0.42
N ILE A 244 13.13 19.83 0.86
CA ILE A 244 11.69 19.55 0.97
C ILE A 244 11.00 20.56 1.88
N ILE A 245 11.57 20.82 3.07
CA ILE A 245 11.03 21.79 4.02
C ILE A 245 10.85 23.15 3.35
N THR A 246 11.92 23.62 2.69
CA THR A 246 11.95 24.92 2.00
C THR A 246 10.91 25.00 0.88
N VAL A 247 10.78 23.94 0.08
CA VAL A 247 9.80 23.88 -1.01
C VAL A 247 8.39 23.90 -0.44
N VAL A 248 8.06 23.03 0.51
CA VAL A 248 6.72 22.94 1.10
C VAL A 248 6.32 24.26 1.75
N ASP A 249 7.21 24.89 2.53
CA ASP A 249 6.92 26.20 3.15
C ASP A 249 6.63 27.26 2.09
N ARG A 250 7.39 27.28 0.99
CA ARG A 250 7.17 28.20 -0.12
C ARG A 250 5.81 27.97 -0.78
N GLU A 251 5.45 26.72 -1.07
CA GLU A 251 4.17 26.37 -1.72
C GLU A 251 2.98 26.76 -0.82
N ILE A 252 3.05 26.49 0.50
CA ILE A 252 2.02 26.93 1.45
C ILE A 252 1.89 28.45 1.44
N GLN A 253 3.01 29.19 1.48
CA GLN A 253 2.98 30.66 1.44
C GLN A 253 2.40 31.21 0.14
N GLN A 254 2.65 30.57 -1.00
CA GLN A 254 2.06 30.95 -2.29
C GLN A 254 0.55 30.68 -2.30
N ALA A 255 0.12 29.52 -1.82
CA ALA A 255 -1.30 29.16 -1.72
C ALA A 255 -2.08 30.10 -0.79
N VAL A 256 -1.50 30.50 0.36
CA VAL A 256 -2.11 31.48 1.27
C VAL A 256 -2.26 32.86 0.62
N ARG A 257 -1.34 33.25 -0.25
CA ARG A 257 -1.35 34.56 -0.93
C ARG A 257 -2.29 34.61 -2.15
N GLY A 258 -2.95 33.50 -2.51
CA GLY A 258 -3.95 33.45 -3.56
C GLY A 258 -3.41 33.73 -4.96
N LYS A 259 -2.20 33.25 -5.27
CA LYS A 259 -1.61 33.33 -6.62
C LYS A 259 -1.65 32.00 -7.34
#